data_AF-A0A949P764-F1
#
_entry.id   AF-A0A949P764-F1
#
_cell.length_a   1.000
_cell.length_b   1.000
_cell.length_c   1.000
_cell.angle_alpha   90.00
_cell.angle_beta   90.00
_cell.angle_gamma   90.00
#
_symmetry.space_group_name_H-M   'P 1'
#
loop_
_entity.id
_entity.type
_entity.pdbx_description
1 polymer ?
#
loop_
_entity_poly.entity_id
_entity_poly.type
_entity_poly.pdbx_seq_one_letter_code
_entity_poly.pdbx_strand_id
1 'polypeptide(L)'
;RVEPGWDSFAIRGAVVALARELARRHPDLITDKWWKEERGTRVFVDYNQNAPHKNMFGAWCVRPRVGAQVSTPFGWDELEKIDPEAQTIDTVPARLTERGNPWELMDDAPCSIAPLVEQFATDLANGVPDAPWPPVYPKMPNEAPRVQPSRAARP
;
A
#
# COMPACT_ATOMS: atom_id res chain seq x y z
N ARG A 1 -3.68 -1.62 14.81
CA ARG A 1 -2.55 -0.66 14.61
C ARG A 1 -1.25 -1.41 14.42
N VAL A 2 -0.13 -0.76 14.05
CA VAL A 2 1.21 -1.36 14.17
C VAL A 2 1.82 -0.94 15.50
N GLU A 3 2.57 -1.83 16.17
CA GLU A 3 3.35 -1.50 17.36
C GLU A 3 4.32 -0.32 17.09
N PRO A 4 4.51 0.61 18.05
CA PRO A 4 5.48 1.69 17.89
C PRO A 4 6.92 1.16 17.86
N GLY A 5 7.86 2.00 17.41
CA GLY A 5 9.30 1.67 17.40
C GLY A 5 9.90 1.40 16.02
N TRP A 6 9.06 1.35 14.98
CA TRP A 6 9.51 1.23 13.59
C TRP A 6 9.62 2.60 12.93
N ASP A 7 10.75 2.88 12.29
CA ASP A 7 10.86 4.04 11.42
C ASP A 7 10.19 3.79 10.06
N SER A 8 10.05 4.86 9.28
CA SER A 8 9.44 4.79 7.95
C SER A 8 10.19 3.89 6.95
N PHE A 9 11.50 3.69 7.13
CA PHE A 9 12.29 2.81 6.26
C PHE A 9 11.98 1.35 6.55
N ALA A 10 11.92 0.97 7.82
CA ALA A 10 11.51 -0.35 8.26
C ALA A 10 10.06 -0.67 7.85
N ILE A 11 9.14 0.29 8.05
CA ILE A 11 7.74 0.14 7.62
C ILE A 11 7.65 -0.05 6.10
N ARG A 12 8.33 0.77 5.30
CA ARG A 12 8.36 0.60 3.84
C ARG A 12 8.94 -0.75 3.45
N GLY A 13 10.07 -1.15 4.04
CA GLY A 13 10.71 -2.45 3.79
C GLY A 13 9.78 -3.63 4.08
N ALA A 14 9.07 -3.59 5.21
CA ALA A 14 8.05 -4.58 5.55
C ALA A 14 6.94 -4.68 4.48
N VAL A 15 6.48 -3.54 3.95
CA VAL A 15 5.46 -3.50 2.90
C VAL A 15 6.02 -3.97 1.55
N VAL A 16 7.30 -3.75 1.25
CA VAL A 16 7.98 -4.35 0.09
C VAL A 16 7.99 -5.88 0.19
N ALA A 17 8.36 -6.44 1.35
CA ALA A 17 8.32 -7.87 1.58
C ALA A 17 6.90 -8.44 1.43
N LEU A 18 5.89 -7.75 1.99
CA LEU A 18 4.48 -8.12 1.83
C LEU A 18 4.04 -8.10 0.36
N ALA A 19 4.39 -7.05 -0.39
CA ALA A 19 4.05 -6.92 -1.81
C ALA A 19 4.63 -8.07 -2.64
N ARG A 20 5.89 -8.43 -2.39
CA ARG A 20 6.55 -9.58 -3.02
C ARG A 20 5.84 -10.88 -2.72
N GLU A 21 5.49 -11.11 -1.46
CA GLU A 21 4.82 -12.34 -1.05
C GLU A 21 3.43 -12.46 -1.66
N LEU A 22 2.67 -11.36 -1.72
CA LEU A 22 1.36 -11.32 -2.40
C LEU A 22 1.49 -11.58 -3.90
N ALA A 23 2.46 -10.95 -4.57
CA ALA A 23 2.74 -11.18 -5.99
C ALA A 23 3.18 -12.63 -6.26
N ARG A 24 3.96 -13.23 -5.36
CA ARG A 24 4.38 -14.64 -5.46
C ARG A 24 3.20 -15.61 -5.33
N ARG A 25 2.27 -15.33 -4.41
CA ARG A 25 1.08 -16.17 -4.17
C ARG A 25 0.00 -16.00 -5.25
N HIS A 26 -0.10 -14.80 -5.82
CA HIS A 26 -1.14 -14.44 -6.80
C HIS A 26 -0.55 -13.73 -8.03
N PRO A 27 0.36 -14.38 -8.79
CA PRO A 27 1.13 -13.72 -9.85
C PRO A 27 0.29 -13.23 -11.03
N ASP A 28 -0.92 -13.76 -11.21
CA ASP A 28 -1.84 -13.34 -12.28
C ASP A 28 -2.76 -12.17 -11.87
N LEU A 29 -2.81 -11.84 -10.57
CA LEU A 29 -3.69 -10.80 -10.01
C LEU A 29 -2.91 -9.62 -9.42
N ILE A 30 -1.75 -9.89 -8.81
CA ILE A 30 -0.99 -8.91 -8.02
C ILE A 30 0.43 -8.76 -8.60
N THR A 31 0.96 -7.54 -8.56
CA THR A 31 2.32 -7.23 -8.97
C THR A 31 3.02 -6.30 -7.99
N ASP A 32 4.32 -6.52 -7.80
CA ASP A 32 5.24 -5.65 -7.07
C ASP A 32 6.10 -4.79 -8.03
N LYS A 33 5.83 -4.84 -9.34
CA LYS A 33 6.62 -4.13 -10.35
C LYS A 33 6.36 -2.64 -10.34
N TRP A 34 7.41 -1.87 -10.06
CA TRP A 34 7.32 -0.41 -9.99
C TRP A 34 6.89 0.21 -11.32
N TRP A 35 7.33 -0.35 -12.44
CA TRP A 35 7.09 0.21 -13.76
C TRP A 35 5.72 -0.16 -14.31
N LYS A 36 4.97 0.84 -14.76
CA LYS A 36 3.64 0.62 -15.35
C LYS A 36 3.67 -0.36 -16.54
N GLU A 37 4.73 -0.35 -17.34
CA GLU A 37 4.90 -1.26 -18.47
C GLU A 37 5.02 -2.74 -18.07
N GLU A 38 5.43 -3.02 -16.83
CA GLU A 38 5.60 -4.38 -16.31
C GLU A 38 4.36 -4.87 -15.52
N ARG A 39 3.37 -4.02 -15.26
CA ARG A 39 2.20 -4.37 -14.43
C ARG A 39 1.18 -5.21 -15.20
N GLY A 40 1.02 -4.95 -16.49
CA GLY A 40 -0.08 -5.50 -17.28
C GLY A 40 -1.44 -5.07 -16.72
N THR A 41 -2.36 -6.03 -16.54
CA THR A 41 -3.70 -5.82 -15.98
C THR A 41 -3.80 -6.08 -14.48
N ARG A 42 -2.66 -6.29 -13.80
CA ARG A 42 -2.60 -6.69 -12.38
C ARG A 42 -2.72 -5.50 -11.44
N VAL A 43 -3.17 -5.77 -10.22
CA VAL A 43 -3.19 -4.81 -9.12
C VAL A 43 -1.76 -4.62 -8.60
N PHE A 44 -1.29 -3.37 -8.64
CA PHE A 44 0.01 -3.01 -8.08
C PHE A 44 -0.11 -2.67 -6.60
N VAL A 45 0.67 -3.34 -5.76
CA VAL A 45 0.81 -2.97 -4.34
C VAL A 45 1.80 -1.81 -4.23
N ASP A 46 1.30 -0.60 -4.04
CA ASP A 46 2.12 0.61 -3.97
C ASP A 46 2.82 0.76 -2.61
N TYR A 47 3.85 -0.06 -2.41
CA TYR A 47 4.71 -0.04 -1.21
C TYR A 47 5.33 1.33 -0.94
N ASN A 48 5.52 2.17 -1.97
CA ASN A 48 6.09 3.50 -1.84
C ASN A 48 5.13 4.50 -1.19
N GLN A 49 3.86 4.17 -0.94
CA GLN A 49 2.98 4.99 -0.10
C GLN A 49 3.46 5.08 1.36
N ASN A 50 4.30 4.13 1.80
CA ASN A 50 4.90 4.13 3.13
C ASN A 50 6.27 4.83 3.18
N ALA A 51 6.73 5.41 2.07
CA ALA A 51 7.92 6.28 2.10
C ALA A 51 7.61 7.60 2.84
N PRO A 52 8.61 8.26 3.46
CA PRO A 52 8.41 9.52 4.18
C PRO A 52 7.75 10.60 3.30
N HIS A 53 6.85 11.43 3.84
CA HIS A 53 6.27 12.59 3.13
C HIS A 53 5.40 12.25 1.89
N LYS A 54 4.78 11.08 1.86
CA LYS A 54 3.81 10.70 0.83
C LYS A 54 2.40 11.14 1.22
N ASN A 55 1.63 11.57 0.23
CA ASN A 55 0.25 11.98 0.43
C ASN A 55 -0.67 10.76 0.49
N MET A 56 -1.49 10.67 1.53
CA MET A 56 -2.53 9.66 1.68
C MET A 56 -3.80 10.33 2.20
N PHE A 57 -4.94 9.95 1.63
CA PHE A 57 -6.23 10.40 2.17
C PHE A 57 -6.54 9.62 3.46
N GLY A 58 -7.02 10.32 4.48
CA GLY A 58 -7.48 9.69 5.71
C GLY A 58 -8.81 8.98 5.52
N ALA A 59 -9.13 8.07 6.46
CA ALA A 59 -10.48 7.54 6.60
C ALA A 59 -11.49 8.70 6.75
N TRP A 60 -12.67 8.53 6.16
CA TRP A 60 -13.77 9.51 6.16
C TRP A 60 -13.49 10.82 5.39
N CYS A 61 -12.31 10.99 4.77
CA CYS A 61 -12.06 12.15 3.92
C CYS A 61 -12.86 12.08 2.62
N VAL A 62 -13.49 13.20 2.26
CA VAL A 62 -14.11 13.42 0.95
C VAL A 62 -13.03 13.56 -0.13
N ARG A 63 -13.32 13.04 -1.32
CA ARG A 63 -12.46 13.09 -2.50
C ARG A 63 -12.93 14.18 -3.46
N PRO A 64 -12.01 14.92 -4.11
CA PRO A 64 -12.37 15.96 -5.08
C PRO A 64 -12.76 15.33 -6.42
N ARG A 65 -13.92 14.67 -6.45
CA ARG A 65 -14.50 13.97 -7.61
C ARG A 65 -15.97 14.36 -7.74
N VAL A 66 -16.51 14.19 -8.94
CA VAL A 66 -17.96 14.32 -9.17
C VAL A 66 -18.68 13.27 -8.33
N GLY A 67 -19.60 13.71 -7.47
CA GLY A 67 -20.26 12.87 -6.48
C GLY A 67 -19.68 12.95 -5.06
N ALA A 68 -18.53 13.63 -4.87
CA ALA A 68 -17.93 13.86 -3.55
C ALA A 68 -17.78 12.57 -2.72
N GLN A 69 -17.22 11.52 -3.35
CA GLN A 69 -17.06 10.23 -2.72
C GLN A 69 -16.17 10.32 -1.46
N VAL A 70 -16.43 9.48 -0.47
CA VAL A 70 -15.76 9.45 0.82
C VAL A 70 -14.87 8.21 0.90
N SER A 71 -13.69 8.33 1.51
CA SER A 71 -12.82 7.20 1.84
C SER A 71 -13.39 6.43 3.04
N THR A 72 -14.50 5.74 2.83
CA THR A 72 -15.31 5.08 3.86
C THR A 72 -14.66 3.78 4.36
N PRO A 73 -14.43 3.61 5.67
CA PRO A 73 -14.09 2.33 6.29
C PRO A 73 -15.22 1.28 6.21
N PHE A 74 -14.82 0.02 6.09
CA PHE A 74 -15.72 -1.14 6.01
C PHE A 74 -15.18 -2.33 6.80
N GLY A 75 -16.08 -3.24 7.18
CA GLY A 75 -15.73 -4.58 7.64
C GLY A 75 -15.29 -5.50 6.49
N TRP A 76 -14.57 -6.57 6.81
CA TRP A 76 -14.10 -7.54 5.81
C TRP A 76 -15.25 -8.30 5.12
N ASP A 77 -16.33 -8.56 5.85
CA ASP A 77 -17.55 -9.22 5.38
C ASP A 77 -18.36 -8.37 4.37
N GLU A 78 -18.09 -7.07 4.32
CA GLU A 78 -18.72 -6.15 3.38
C GLU A 78 -17.96 -6.05 2.05
N LEU A 79 -16.66 -6.40 2.03
CA LEU A 79 -15.72 -6.02 0.97
C LEU A 79 -16.20 -6.37 -0.45
N GLU A 80 -16.76 -7.56 -0.64
CA GLU A 80 -17.22 -8.05 -1.95
C GLU A 80 -18.46 -7.31 -2.49
N LYS A 81 -19.18 -6.58 -1.63
CA LYS A 81 -20.47 -5.97 -1.94
C LYS A 81 -20.39 -4.44 -2.02
N ILE A 82 -19.23 -3.85 -1.74
CA ILE A 82 -19.06 -2.40 -1.74
C ILE A 82 -19.19 -1.87 -3.17
N ASP A 83 -20.08 -0.90 -3.34
CA ASP A 83 -20.03 0.02 -4.47
C ASP A 83 -19.34 1.32 -4.00
N PRO A 84 -18.09 1.59 -4.45
CA PRO A 84 -17.36 2.79 -4.08
C PRO A 84 -18.02 4.09 -4.56
N GLU A 85 -18.76 4.06 -5.67
CA GLU A 85 -19.41 5.25 -6.23
C GLU A 85 -20.62 5.68 -5.40
N ALA A 86 -21.24 4.76 -4.67
CA ALA A 86 -22.34 5.03 -3.75
C ALA A 86 -21.90 5.64 -2.41
N GLN A 87 -20.60 5.69 -2.13
CA GLN A 87 -20.06 6.20 -0.86
C GLN A 87 -19.81 7.70 -0.95
N THR A 88 -20.83 8.52 -0.77
CA THR A 88 -20.76 9.99 -0.95
C THR A 88 -20.94 10.75 0.35
N ILE A 89 -20.67 12.06 0.33
CA ILE A 89 -20.93 12.95 1.46
C ILE A 89 -22.39 12.91 1.93
N ASP A 90 -23.34 12.60 1.02
CA ASP A 90 -24.77 12.55 1.33
C ASP A 90 -25.21 11.21 1.92
N THR A 91 -24.57 10.10 1.54
CA THR A 91 -25.00 8.75 1.94
C THR A 91 -24.26 8.23 3.16
N VAL A 92 -22.98 8.58 3.31
CA VAL A 92 -22.11 8.02 4.37
C VAL A 92 -22.53 8.39 5.79
N PRO A 93 -23.04 9.60 6.09
CA PRO A 93 -23.52 9.92 7.44
C PRO A 93 -24.61 8.97 7.94
N ALA A 94 -25.61 8.68 7.10
CA ALA A 94 -26.69 7.74 7.45
C ALA A 94 -26.15 6.33 7.69
N ARG A 95 -25.23 5.87 6.84
CA ARG A 95 -24.53 4.59 7.01
C ARG A 95 -23.80 4.52 8.35
N LEU A 96 -23.07 5.57 8.72
CA LEU A 96 -22.33 5.63 9.99
C LEU A 96 -23.27 5.59 11.20
N THR A 97 -24.41 6.29 11.14
CA THR A 97 -25.43 6.23 12.19
C THR A 97 -26.05 4.84 12.33
N GLU A 98 -26.35 4.16 11.22
CA GLU A 98 -26.99 2.84 11.22
C GLU A 98 -26.02 1.74 11.67
N ARG A 99 -24.77 1.76 11.18
CA ARG A 99 -23.82 0.65 11.29
C ARG A 99 -22.69 0.88 12.28
N GLY A 100 -22.49 2.11 12.73
CA GLY A 100 -21.35 2.49 13.55
C GLY A 100 -20.03 2.49 12.77
N ASN A 101 -18.94 2.70 13.50
CA ASN A 101 -17.58 2.71 12.95
C ASN A 101 -17.01 1.28 12.94
N PRO A 102 -16.80 0.64 11.77
CA PRO A 102 -16.27 -0.72 11.72
C PRO A 102 -14.82 -0.83 12.21
N TRP A 103 -14.11 0.30 12.35
CA TRP A 103 -12.73 0.36 12.82
C TRP A 103 -12.61 0.89 14.25
N GLU A 104 -13.69 0.88 15.04
CA GLU A 104 -13.70 1.36 16.43
C GLU A 104 -12.58 0.73 17.28
N LEU A 105 -12.33 -0.57 17.12
CA LEU A 105 -11.34 -1.32 17.90
C LEU A 105 -9.93 -1.35 17.25
N MET A 106 -9.69 -0.56 16.20
CA MET A 106 -8.43 -0.62 15.43
C MET A 106 -7.19 -0.32 16.29
N ASP A 107 -7.36 0.48 17.34
CA ASP A 107 -6.27 0.91 18.22
C ASP A 107 -6.06 -0.02 19.43
N ASP A 108 -7.00 -0.93 19.72
CA ASP A 108 -6.99 -1.77 20.93
C ASP A 108 -5.97 -2.92 20.89
N ALA A 109 -5.64 -3.38 19.67
CA ALA A 109 -4.67 -4.45 19.45
C ALA A 109 -3.64 -4.05 18.38
N PRO A 110 -2.58 -3.31 18.75
CA PRO A 110 -1.42 -3.11 17.89
C PRO A 110 -0.78 -4.47 17.52
N CYS A 111 -0.46 -4.66 16.25
CA CYS A 111 0.20 -5.85 15.75
C CYS A 111 1.67 -5.58 15.47
N SER A 112 2.49 -6.60 15.69
CA SER A 112 3.90 -6.55 15.30
C SER A 112 4.05 -6.74 13.80
N ILE A 113 4.98 -5.98 13.20
CA ILE A 113 5.43 -6.17 11.81
C ILE A 113 6.82 -6.78 11.72
N ALA A 114 7.41 -7.18 12.85
CA ALA A 114 8.77 -7.75 12.90
C ALA A 114 9.00 -8.86 11.86
N PRO A 115 8.09 -9.83 11.63
CA PRO A 115 8.32 -10.88 10.63
C PRO A 115 8.51 -10.35 9.21
N LEU A 116 7.82 -9.25 8.84
CA LEU A 116 7.97 -8.62 7.53
C LEU A 116 9.26 -7.82 7.42
N VAL A 117 9.68 -7.17 8.51
CA VAL A 117 10.97 -6.46 8.57
C VAL A 117 12.13 -7.45 8.45
N GLU A 118 12.06 -8.58 9.16
CA GLU A 118 13.04 -9.66 9.11
C GLU A 118 13.10 -10.31 7.72
N GLN A 119 11.94 -10.52 7.08
CA GLN A 119 11.89 -11.02 5.70
C GLN A 119 12.57 -10.04 4.74
N PHE A 120 12.31 -8.74 4.86
CA PHE A 120 12.96 -7.73 4.01
C PHE A 120 14.49 -7.69 4.22
N ALA A 121 14.96 -7.77 5.46
CA ALA A 121 16.39 -7.85 5.75
C ALA A 121 17.03 -9.12 5.16
N THR A 122 16.32 -10.25 5.24
CA THR A 122 16.74 -11.53 4.66
C THR A 122 16.82 -11.47 3.14
N ASP A 123 15.83 -10.87 2.49
CA ASP A 123 15.83 -10.63 1.04
C ASP A 123 17.10 -9.85 0.62
N LEU A 124 17.42 -8.76 1.32
CA LEU A 124 18.61 -7.95 1.07
C LEU A 124 19.90 -8.75 1.27
N ALA A 125 19.99 -9.54 2.34
CA ALA A 125 21.15 -10.39 2.63
C ALA A 125 21.37 -11.47 1.57
N ASN A 126 20.27 -11.96 0.97
CA ASN A 126 20.29 -12.92 -0.14
C ASN A 126 20.52 -12.26 -1.51
N GLY A 127 20.81 -10.95 -1.54
CA GLY A 127 21.11 -10.21 -2.77
C GLY A 127 19.88 -9.79 -3.58
N VAL A 128 18.66 -9.93 -3.04
CA VAL A 128 17.48 -9.33 -3.65
C VAL A 128 17.55 -7.82 -3.41
N PRO A 129 17.60 -6.98 -4.46
CA PRO A 129 17.74 -5.54 -4.27
C PRO A 129 16.49 -4.94 -3.62
N ASP A 130 16.62 -3.80 -2.94
CA ASP A 130 15.46 -3.01 -2.51
C ASP A 130 14.67 -2.56 -3.74
N ALA A 131 13.35 -2.49 -3.60
CA ALA A 131 12.48 -2.00 -4.65
C ALA A 131 12.76 -0.51 -4.93
N PRO A 132 12.60 -0.03 -6.18
CA PRO A 132 12.91 1.35 -6.52
C PRO A 132 12.15 2.35 -5.64
N TRP A 133 12.89 3.34 -5.14
CA TRP A 133 12.33 4.50 -4.47
C TRP A 133 11.87 5.54 -5.50
N PRO A 134 10.89 6.39 -5.15
CA PRO A 134 10.52 7.48 -6.03
C PRO A 134 11.74 8.40 -6.32
N PRO A 135 11.85 8.98 -7.52
CA PRO A 135 13.05 9.74 -7.92
C PRO A 135 13.41 10.92 -7.02
N VAL A 136 12.43 11.45 -6.26
CA VAL A 136 12.60 12.58 -5.34
C VAL A 136 13.40 12.23 -4.07
N TYR A 137 13.59 10.95 -3.75
CA TYR A 137 14.41 10.53 -2.62
C TYR A 137 15.86 10.30 -3.04
N PRO A 138 16.85 10.43 -2.14
CA PRO A 138 18.22 9.97 -2.39
C PRO A 138 18.26 8.50 -2.81
N LYS A 139 19.28 8.10 -3.58
CA LYS A 139 19.49 6.69 -3.94
C LYS A 139 19.82 5.88 -2.69
N MET A 140 19.05 4.83 -2.44
CA MET A 140 19.25 3.98 -1.28
C MET A 140 20.31 2.90 -1.55
N PRO A 141 20.99 2.41 -0.51
CA PRO A 141 21.85 1.24 -0.62
C PRO A 141 21.10 0.04 -1.19
N ASN A 142 21.73 -0.71 -2.09
CA ASN A 142 21.16 -1.91 -2.72
C ASN A 142 19.81 -1.69 -3.45
N GLU A 143 19.49 -0.44 -3.80
CA GLU A 143 18.27 -0.11 -4.55
C GLU A 143 18.35 -0.58 -6.00
N ALA A 144 17.29 -1.25 -6.47
CA ALA A 144 17.11 -1.60 -7.86
C ALA A 144 17.10 -0.35 -8.77
N PRO A 145 17.46 -0.48 -10.06
CA PRO A 145 17.50 0.66 -10.98
C PRO A 145 16.17 1.43 -11.04
N ARG A 146 16.28 2.77 -10.95
CA ARG A 146 15.16 3.70 -11.17
C ARG A 146 14.93 4.06 -12.64
N VAL A 147 15.63 3.42 -13.57
CA VAL A 147 15.43 3.65 -15.01
C VAL A 147 14.38 2.68 -15.52
N GLN A 148 13.47 3.17 -16.38
CA GLN A 148 12.49 2.31 -17.05
C GLN A 148 13.21 1.22 -17.85
N PRO A 149 12.81 -0.06 -17.74
CA PRO A 149 13.41 -1.16 -18.48
C PRO A 149 13.53 -0.86 -19.97
N SER A 150 12.46 -0.34 -20.58
CA SER A 150 12.42 0.06 -21.99
C SER A 150 13.42 1.16 -22.37
N ARG A 151 13.80 2.02 -21.42
CA ARG A 151 14.83 3.06 -21.61
C ARG A 151 16.24 2.54 -21.33
N ALA A 152 16.41 1.65 -20.36
CA ALA A 152 17.70 1.03 -20.07
C ALA A 152 18.16 0.08 -21.19
N ALA A 153 17.22 -0.48 -21.96
CA ALA A 153 17.49 -1.35 -23.10
C ALA A 153 17.90 -0.60 -24.38
N ARG A 154 17.85 0.74 -24.41
CA ARG A 154 18.33 1.53 -25.56
C ARG A 154 19.83 1.84 -25.38
N PRO A 155 20.66 1.49 -26.38
CA PRO A 155 22.11 1.74 -26.33
C PRO A 155 22.46 3.22 -26.34
#